data_AF-A0AAE0GE23-F1
#
_entry.id   AF-A0AAE0GE23-F1
#
_cell.length_a   1.000
_cell.length_b   1.000
_cell.length_c   1.000
_cell.angle_alpha   90.00
_cell.angle_beta   90.00
_cell.angle_gamma   90.00
#
_symmetry.space_group_name_H-M   'P 1'
#
loop_
_entity.id
_entity.type
_entity.pdbx_description
1 polymer ?
#
loop_
_entity_poly.entity_id
_entity_poly.type
_entity_poly.pdbx_seq_one_letter_code
_entity_poly.pdbx_strand_id
1 'polypeptide(L)'
;MGKRGKGTKRESSHGITLVAQGQGHIKRTQQSPFDPAGSDDTTYYVREIKAERLSGATPQFLIGWEGFSDKVDTWEPVEHLLGHEDDIRAFRARRKEEAAKEEAETLARKKQRLDDNERIVEESNGFEQSTGGK
;
A
#
# COMPACT_ATOMS: atom_id res chain seq x y z
N MET A 1 -11.91 -0.92 55.20
CA MET A 1 -11.68 -1.99 54.20
C MET A 1 -12.82 -2.02 53.18
N GLY A 2 -12.51 -2.15 51.88
CA GLY A 2 -13.44 -2.73 50.89
C GLY A 2 -14.10 -1.77 49.89
N LYS A 3 -13.40 -1.42 48.80
CA LYS A 3 -13.99 -0.81 47.59
C LYS A 3 -14.86 -1.82 46.84
N ARG A 4 -16.01 -1.42 46.30
CA ARG A 4 -16.62 -2.02 45.07
C ARG A 4 -17.48 -0.98 44.33
N GLY A 5 -17.07 -0.62 43.12
CA GLY A 5 -17.91 0.05 42.12
C GLY A 5 -18.59 -0.98 41.20
N LYS A 6 -19.57 -0.50 40.42
CA LYS A 6 -20.17 -1.00 39.15
C LYS A 6 -21.62 -0.49 39.12
N GLY A 7 -22.19 0.11 38.08
CA GLY A 7 -21.74 0.54 36.76
C GLY A 7 -22.98 1.19 36.13
N THR A 8 -22.86 2.42 35.64
CA THR A 8 -23.97 3.10 34.96
C THR A 8 -24.06 2.60 33.52
N LYS A 9 -25.25 2.08 33.21
CA LYS A 9 -25.82 1.80 31.89
C LYS A 9 -25.33 2.80 30.83
N ARG A 10 -24.63 2.32 29.79
CA ARG A 10 -24.47 3.05 28.53
C ARG A 10 -25.24 2.30 27.45
N GLU A 11 -26.38 2.87 27.10
CA GLU A 11 -27.07 2.58 25.85
C GLU A 11 -26.15 2.95 24.69
N SER A 12 -25.78 1.94 23.90
CA SER A 12 -25.08 2.10 22.64
C SER A 12 -26.13 2.09 21.54
N SER A 13 -26.37 3.26 20.94
CA SER A 13 -27.00 3.35 19.63
C SER A 13 -26.77 4.74 19.05
N HIS A 14 -25.98 4.76 17.97
CA HIS A 14 -25.96 5.75 16.88
C HIS A 14 -25.64 7.22 17.21
N GLY A 15 -24.43 7.65 16.83
CA GLY A 15 -24.08 9.06 16.68
C GLY A 15 -22.69 9.40 17.19
N ILE A 16 -21.63 8.77 16.67
CA ILE A 16 -20.28 9.32 16.84
C ILE A 16 -20.19 10.53 15.91
N THR A 17 -20.39 11.71 16.48
CA THR A 17 -20.03 12.99 15.86
C THR A 17 -18.54 12.95 15.55
N LEU A 18 -18.18 12.81 14.28
CA LEU A 18 -16.81 13.04 13.81
C LEU A 18 -16.53 14.53 13.94
N VAL A 19 -15.84 14.92 15.01
CA VAL A 19 -15.31 16.27 15.19
C VAL A 19 -14.18 16.48 14.18
N ALA A 20 -14.50 17.06 13.02
CA ALA A 20 -13.49 17.57 12.10
C ALA A 20 -13.13 19.02 12.50
N GLN A 21 -12.23 19.17 13.46
CA GLN A 21 -11.52 20.43 13.66
C GLN A 21 -10.22 20.38 12.88
N GLY A 22 -10.30 20.76 11.61
CA GLY A 22 -9.15 21.18 10.81
C GLY A 22 -9.43 22.58 10.30
N GLN A 23 -8.77 23.59 10.88
CA GLN A 23 -8.60 24.88 10.20
C GLN A 23 -7.79 24.61 8.93
N GLY A 24 -8.47 24.66 7.79
CA GLY A 24 -7.89 24.42 6.48
C GLY A 24 -9.01 24.22 5.48
N HIS A 25 -8.84 24.75 4.27
CA HIS A 25 -9.79 24.66 3.16
C HIS A 25 -9.83 23.23 2.59
N ILE A 26 -10.10 22.22 3.42
CA ILE A 26 -10.28 20.84 2.96
C ILE A 26 -11.76 20.69 2.59
N LYS A 27 -12.08 21.00 1.32
CA LYS A 27 -13.40 20.72 0.76
C LYS A 27 -13.57 19.20 0.73
N ARG A 28 -14.53 18.70 1.51
CA ARG A 28 -14.94 17.29 1.53
C ARG A 28 -15.44 16.89 0.14
N THR A 29 -15.04 15.71 -0.35
CA THR A 29 -15.60 15.14 -1.60
C THR A 29 -17.10 14.94 -1.47
N GLN A 30 -17.82 15.19 -2.56
CA GLN A 30 -19.28 15.16 -2.58
C GLN A 30 -19.80 13.77 -2.24
N GLN A 31 -20.76 13.69 -1.30
CA GLN A 31 -21.39 12.42 -0.91
C GLN A 31 -22.66 12.10 -1.72
N SER A 32 -23.05 12.97 -2.67
CA SER A 32 -24.29 12.84 -3.45
C SER A 32 -24.23 13.60 -4.79
N PRO A 33 -24.84 13.07 -5.87
CA PRO A 33 -24.99 13.77 -7.16
C PRO A 33 -25.85 15.05 -7.15
N PHE A 34 -26.53 15.35 -6.04
CA PHE A 34 -27.38 16.54 -5.88
C PHE A 34 -26.90 17.46 -4.75
N ASP A 35 -25.61 17.44 -4.41
CA ASP A 35 -25.03 18.39 -3.45
C ASP A 35 -24.94 19.79 -4.09
N PRO A 36 -25.63 20.83 -3.60
CA PRO A 36 -25.61 22.18 -4.17
C PRO A 36 -24.25 22.89 -4.04
N ALA A 37 -23.26 22.29 -3.36
CA ALA A 37 -21.87 22.71 -3.40
C ALA A 37 -21.08 22.20 -4.63
N GLY A 38 -21.70 21.34 -5.46
CA GLY A 38 -21.11 20.79 -6.67
C GLY A 38 -21.21 21.74 -7.85
N SER A 39 -20.35 22.74 -7.87
CA SER A 39 -19.96 23.40 -9.12
C SER A 39 -19.09 22.44 -9.95
N ASP A 40 -19.06 22.59 -11.27
CA ASP A 40 -18.26 21.85 -12.27
C ASP A 40 -16.72 21.98 -12.07
N ASP A 41 -16.31 22.50 -10.92
CA ASP A 41 -14.96 22.90 -10.49
C ASP A 41 -14.35 21.88 -9.49
N THR A 42 -14.98 20.71 -9.33
CA THR A 42 -14.50 19.60 -8.46
C THR A 42 -13.98 18.39 -9.23
N THR A 43 -13.91 18.46 -10.56
CA THR A 43 -13.29 17.43 -11.39
C THR A 43 -11.82 17.78 -11.61
N TYR A 44 -10.93 16.86 -11.23
CA TYR A 44 -9.49 17.00 -11.40
C TYR A 44 -8.98 15.94 -12.37
N TYR A 45 -7.94 16.27 -13.13
CA TYR A 45 -7.34 15.36 -14.10
C TYR A 45 -6.28 14.48 -13.43
N VAL A 46 -6.34 13.18 -13.72
CA VAL A 46 -5.34 12.20 -13.30
C VAL A 46 -4.07 12.41 -14.11
N ARG A 47 -2.94 12.59 -13.42
CA ARG A 47 -1.60 12.56 -14.03
C ARG A 47 -1.07 11.13 -14.09
N GLU A 48 -1.12 10.45 -12.94
CA GLU A 48 -0.56 9.10 -12.82
C GLU A 48 -1.20 8.30 -11.66
N ILE A 49 -1.19 6.97 -11.81
CA ILE A 49 -1.53 6.04 -10.72
C ILE A 49 -0.22 5.56 -10.09
N LYS A 50 -0.06 5.84 -8.79
CA LYS A 50 1.21 5.63 -8.07
C LYS A 50 1.21 4.39 -7.22
N ALA A 51 0.06 4.05 -6.63
CA ALA A 51 -0.08 2.90 -5.75
C ALA A 51 -1.50 2.34 -5.80
N GLU A 52 -1.63 1.08 -5.39
CA GLU A 52 -2.92 0.41 -5.17
C GLU A 52 -2.91 -0.19 -3.76
N ARG A 53 -4.04 -0.11 -3.07
CA ARG A 53 -4.27 -0.77 -1.78
C ARG A 53 -5.68 -1.32 -1.70
N LEU A 54 -5.89 -2.26 -0.79
CA LEU A 54 -7.23 -2.71 -0.41
C LEU A 54 -7.64 -2.00 0.89
N SER A 55 -8.76 -1.28 0.85
CA SER A 55 -9.42 -0.76 2.06
C SER A 55 -10.62 -1.65 2.36
N GLY A 56 -10.42 -2.60 3.27
CA GLY A 56 -11.38 -3.70 3.47
C GLY A 56 -11.43 -4.59 2.23
N ALA A 57 -12.57 -4.58 1.53
CA ALA A 57 -12.77 -5.33 0.29
C ALA A 57 -12.73 -4.47 -0.99
N THR A 58 -12.54 -3.15 -0.84
CA THR A 58 -12.61 -2.21 -1.97
C THR A 58 -11.20 -1.77 -2.38
N PRO A 59 -10.82 -1.91 -3.67
CA PRO A 59 -9.56 -1.38 -4.17
C PRO A 59 -9.59 0.14 -4.20
N GLN A 60 -8.50 0.74 -3.74
CA GLN A 60 -8.24 2.17 -3.80
C GLN A 60 -6.89 2.41 -4.46
N PHE A 61 -6.78 3.50 -5.20
CA PHE A 61 -5.59 3.90 -5.93
C PHE A 61 -5.10 5.26 -5.45
N LEU A 62 -3.79 5.38 -5.30
CA LEU A 62 -3.15 6.65 -5.01
C LEU A 62 -2.96 7.42 -6.31
N ILE A 63 -3.64 8.55 -6.43
CA ILE A 63 -3.68 9.37 -7.64
C ILE A 63 -2.75 10.55 -7.49
N GLY A 64 -1.82 10.68 -8.45
CA GLY A 64 -1.11 11.92 -8.71
C GLY A 64 -1.98 12.82 -9.57
N TRP A 65 -2.24 14.03 -9.09
CA TRP A 65 -3.11 15.00 -9.77
C TRP A 65 -2.31 15.91 -10.72
N GLU A 66 -2.86 16.19 -11.91
CA GLU A 66 -2.23 17.06 -12.90
C GLU A 66 -2.13 18.51 -12.39
N GLY A 67 -0.95 19.12 -12.52
CA GLY A 67 -0.70 20.47 -12.01
C GLY A 67 -0.51 20.59 -10.49
N PHE A 68 -0.54 19.47 -9.75
CA PHE A 68 -0.30 19.44 -8.31
C PHE A 68 0.97 18.66 -7.94
N SER A 69 1.48 18.92 -6.75
CA SER A 69 2.64 18.21 -6.20
C SER A 69 2.21 16.89 -5.58
N ASP A 70 3.10 15.90 -5.63
CA ASP A 70 2.96 14.57 -5.00
C ASP A 70 2.56 14.57 -3.52
N LYS A 71 2.73 15.71 -2.84
CA LYS A 71 2.33 15.87 -1.43
C LYS A 71 0.82 15.91 -1.24
N VAL A 72 0.05 16.17 -2.29
CA VAL A 72 -1.41 16.23 -2.25
C VAL A 72 -2.08 15.03 -2.91
N ASP A 73 -1.32 13.97 -3.19
CA ASP A 73 -1.86 12.73 -3.75
C ASP A 73 -2.90 12.14 -2.79
N THR A 74 -4.02 11.67 -3.33
CA THR A 74 -5.13 11.13 -2.53
C THR A 74 -5.47 9.70 -2.94
N TRP A 75 -6.06 8.96 -1.98
CA TRP A 75 -6.51 7.60 -2.20
C TRP A 75 -7.96 7.61 -2.70
N GLU A 76 -8.14 7.36 -3.99
CA GLU A 76 -9.45 7.34 -4.64
C GLU A 76 -9.93 5.90 -4.85
N PRO A 77 -11.22 5.61 -4.60
CA PRO A 77 -11.81 4.31 -4.91
C PRO A 77 -11.88 4.09 -6.43
N VAL A 78 -11.94 2.82 -6.86
CA VAL A 78 -12.01 2.46 -8.29
C VAL A 78 -13.20 3.11 -9.01
N GLU A 79 -14.29 3.35 -8.29
CA GLU A 79 -15.50 3.99 -8.79
C GLU A 79 -15.27 5.46 -9.20
N HIS A 80 -14.21 6.14 -8.71
CA HIS A 80 -13.85 7.49 -9.14
C HIS A 80 -12.97 7.51 -10.39
N LEU A 81 -12.51 6.35 -10.87
CA LEU A 81 -11.56 6.20 -11.99
C LEU A 81 -12.20 5.56 -13.22
N LEU A 82 -13.52 5.67 -13.35
CA LEU A 82 -14.24 5.22 -14.52
C LEU A 82 -13.69 5.95 -15.76
N GLY A 83 -13.30 5.21 -16.80
CA GLY A 83 -12.63 5.75 -17.99
C GLY A 83 -11.09 5.74 -17.93
N HIS A 84 -10.50 5.35 -16.80
CA HIS A 84 -9.04 5.16 -16.64
C HIS A 84 -8.65 3.68 -16.48
N GLU A 85 -9.44 2.76 -17.05
CA GLU A 85 -9.20 1.31 -16.94
C GLU A 85 -7.88 0.89 -17.59
N ASP A 86 -7.50 1.58 -18.67
CA ASP A 86 -6.23 1.37 -19.38
C ASP A 86 -5.03 1.76 -18.51
N ASP A 87 -5.13 2.88 -17.80
CA ASP A 87 -4.09 3.36 -16.87
C ASP A 87 -3.94 2.39 -15.69
N ILE A 88 -5.05 1.91 -15.13
CA ILE A 88 -5.05 0.91 -14.06
C ILE A 88 -4.41 -0.39 -14.54
N ARG A 89 -4.74 -0.84 -15.76
CA ARG A 89 -4.17 -2.06 -16.35
C ARG A 89 -2.67 -1.91 -16.55
N ALA A 90 -2.21 -0.79 -17.12
CA ALA A 90 -0.80 -0.51 -17.34
C ALA A 90 -0.03 -0.45 -16.00
N PHE A 91 -0.60 0.21 -14.99
CA PHE A 91 -0.04 0.26 -13.64
C PHE A 91 0.14 -1.14 -13.05
N ARG A 92 -0.90 -1.98 -13.08
CA ARG A 92 -0.85 -3.35 -12.54
C ARG A 92 0.14 -4.23 -13.30
N ALA A 93 0.21 -4.11 -14.62
CA ALA A 93 1.16 -4.86 -15.45
C ALA A 93 2.61 -4.53 -15.05
N ARG A 94 2.94 -3.23 -14.96
CA ARG A 94 4.26 -2.76 -14.51
C ARG A 94 4.60 -3.26 -13.10
N ARG A 95 3.67 -3.16 -12.15
CA ARG A 95 3.88 -3.64 -10.77
C ARG A 95 4.14 -5.15 -10.71
N LYS A 96 3.46 -5.93 -11.55
CA LYS A 96 3.69 -7.38 -11.64
C LYS A 96 5.07 -7.71 -12.19
N GLU A 97 5.51 -7.00 -13.23
CA GLU A 97 6.85 -7.18 -13.81
C GLU A 97 7.96 -6.80 -12.82
N GLU A 98 7.83 -5.66 -12.14
CA GLU A 98 8.75 -5.21 -11.10
C GLU A 98 8.87 -6.25 -9.98
N ALA A 99 7.73 -6.79 -9.50
CA ALA A 99 7.72 -7.82 -8.47
C ALA A 99 8.40 -9.12 -8.93
N ALA A 100 8.18 -9.54 -10.17
CA ALA A 100 8.83 -10.73 -10.72
C ALA A 100 10.35 -10.55 -10.85
N LYS A 101 10.81 -9.36 -11.23
CA LYS A 101 12.23 -9.04 -11.30
C LYS A 101 12.88 -9.05 -9.92
N GLU A 102 12.24 -8.45 -8.92
CA GLU A 102 12.71 -8.47 -7.53
C GLU A 102 12.78 -9.90 -6.99
N GLU A 103 11.76 -10.72 -7.26
CA GLU A 103 11.76 -12.14 -6.88
C GLU A 103 12.93 -12.89 -7.55
N ALA A 104 13.14 -12.71 -8.84
CA ALA A 104 14.24 -13.34 -9.57
C ALA A 104 15.61 -12.93 -9.01
N GLU A 105 15.80 -11.65 -8.68
CA GLU A 105 17.03 -11.15 -8.07
C GLU A 105 17.25 -11.76 -6.67
N THR A 106 16.20 -11.84 -5.85
CA THR A 106 16.30 -12.45 -4.52
C THR A 106 16.65 -13.94 -4.60
N LEU A 107 16.08 -14.66 -5.57
CA LEU A 107 16.38 -16.07 -5.84
C LEU A 107 17.82 -16.25 -6.34
N ALA A 108 18.29 -15.40 -7.24
CA ALA A 108 19.66 -15.42 -7.73
C ALA A 108 20.66 -15.20 -6.59
N ARG A 109 20.41 -14.20 -5.73
CA ARG A 109 21.24 -13.93 -4.55
C ARG A 109 21.22 -15.09 -3.55
N LYS A 110 20.07 -15.73 -3.36
CA LYS A 110 19.96 -16.92 -2.49
C LYS A 110 20.72 -18.10 -3.06
N LYS A 111 20.63 -18.35 -4.37
CA LYS A 111 21.35 -19.42 -5.06
C LYS A 111 22.85 -19.22 -4.94
N GLN A 112 23.35 -18.01 -5.24
CA GLN A 112 24.77 -17.68 -5.10
C GLN A 112 25.30 -17.98 -3.69
N ARG A 113 24.54 -17.60 -2.64
CA ARG A 113 24.93 -17.92 -1.26
C ARG A 113 24.98 -19.42 -0.94
N LEU A 114 24.14 -20.23 -1.59
CA LEU A 114 24.15 -21.68 -1.40
C LEU A 114 25.35 -22.30 -2.13
N ASP A 115 25.60 -21.88 -3.36
CA ASP A 115 26.75 -22.32 -4.16
C ASP A 115 28.07 -21.97 -3.44
N ASP A 116 28.19 -20.75 -2.88
CA ASP A 116 29.34 -20.34 -2.06
C ASP A 116 29.49 -21.19 -0.79
N ASN A 117 28.39 -21.54 -0.13
CA ASN A 117 28.42 -22.36 1.08
C ASN A 117 28.79 -23.82 0.77
N GLU A 118 28.29 -24.38 -0.33
CA GLU A 118 28.65 -25.72 -0.80
C GLU A 118 30.14 -25.81 -1.12
N ARG A 119 30.68 -24.81 -1.82
CA ARG A 119 32.12 -24.71 -2.11
C ARG A 119 32.97 -24.72 -0.84
N ILE A 120 32.57 -23.97 0.20
CA ILE A 120 33.29 -23.93 1.48
C ILE A 120 33.33 -25.32 2.15
N VAL A 121 32.22 -26.07 2.08
CA VAL A 121 32.14 -27.43 2.65
C VAL A 121 33.07 -28.38 1.89
N GLU A 122 33.08 -28.33 0.55
CA GLU A 122 33.97 -29.17 -0.26
C GLU A 122 35.46 -28.88 0.01
N GLU A 123 35.85 -27.60 0.09
CA GLU A 123 37.23 -27.20 0.41
C GLU A 123 37.65 -27.68 1.82
N SER A 124 36.75 -27.63 2.80
CA SER A 124 37.03 -28.11 4.16
C SER A 124 37.23 -29.64 4.24
N ASN A 125 36.46 -30.41 3.48
CA ASN A 125 36.53 -31.87 3.48
C ASN A 125 37.75 -32.40 2.70
N GLY A 126 38.22 -31.66 1.70
CA GLY A 126 39.45 -31.97 0.95
C GLY A 126 40.75 -31.72 1.73
N PHE A 127 40.74 -30.81 2.71
CA PHE A 127 41.91 -30.47 3.52
C PHE A 127 42.26 -31.54 4.57
N GLU A 128 41.26 -32.21 5.16
CA GLU A 128 41.49 -33.22 6.21
C GLU A 128 42.11 -34.54 5.69
N GLN A 129 42.01 -34.85 4.40
CA GLN A 129 42.58 -36.09 3.83
C GLN A 129 44.10 -36.01 3.61
N SER A 130 44.72 -34.83 3.73
CA SER A 130 46.14 -34.63 3.42
C SER A 130 47.08 -34.73 4.63
N THR A 131 46.60 -34.73 5.88
CA THR A 131 47.47 -34.69 7.08
C THR A 131 47.70 -36.05 7.74
N GLY A 132 47.12 -37.14 7.21
CA GLY A 132 47.36 -38.51 7.68
C GLY A 132 48.57 -39.17 7.00
N GLY A 133 49.79 -38.65 7.20
CA GLY A 133 50.97 -39.18 6.52
C GLY A 133 52.29 -39.01 7.26
N LYS A 134 52.60 -40.00 8.10
CA LYS A 134 53.87 -40.33 8.80
C LYS A 134 54.21 -39.60 10.10
#